data_AF-A0A6X8K8F1-F1
#
_entry.id   AF-A0A6X8K8F1-F1
#
_cell.length_a   1.000
_cell.length_b   1.000
_cell.length_c   1.000
_cell.angle_alpha   90.00
_cell.angle_beta   90.00
_cell.angle_gamma   90.00
#
_symmetry.space_group_name_H-M   'P 1'
#
loop_
_entity.id
_entity.type
_entity.pdbx_description
1 polymer ?
#
loop_
_entity_poly.entity_id
_entity_poly.type
_entity_poly.pdbx_seq_one_letter_code
_entity_poly.pdbx_strand_id
1 'polypeptide(L)' 'MNCKISSILLSYHFLTLWPEIMIKGINAAAGKNGKITHYWLEINDVVVDITGDQYNLIDDRELNENIIQSRPFPAVH' A
#
# COMPACT_ATOMS: atom_id res chain seq x y z
N MET A 1 -4.57 10.03 1.42
CA MET A 1 -3.74 9.83 0.21
C MET A 1 -4.28 8.59 -0.50
N ASN A 2 -4.42 8.59 -1.84
CA ASN A 2 -4.88 7.38 -2.56
C ASN A 2 -3.66 6.56 -3.00
N CYS A 3 -3.41 5.43 -2.34
CA CYS A 3 -2.25 4.55 -2.55
C CYS A 3 -2.06 4.16 -4.03
N LYS A 4 -3.16 3.91 -4.76
CA LYS A 4 -3.12 3.58 -6.19
C LYS A 4 -2.63 4.75 -7.04
N ILE A 5 -3.13 5.96 -6.81
CA ILE A 5 -2.72 7.14 -7.59
C ILE A 5 -1.25 7.45 -7.33
N SER A 6 -0.84 7.46 -6.06
CA SER A 6 0.55 7.70 -5.68
C SER A 6 1.50 6.65 -6.30
N SER A 7 1.10 5.37 -6.31
CA SER A 7 1.88 4.30 -6.92
C SER A 7 1.95 4.42 -8.45
N ILE A 8 0.86 4.78 -9.13
CA ILE A 8 0.87 5.01 -10.59
C ILE A 8 1.79 6.18 -10.95
N LEU A 9 1.79 7.26 -10.16
CA LEU A 9 2.68 8.39 -10.35
C LEU A 9 4.15 7.97 -10.20
N LEU A 10 4.46 7.15 -9.18
CA LEU A 10 5.80 6.59 -9.01
C LEU A 10 6.21 5.70 -10.20
N SER A 11 5.31 4.83 -10.66
CA SER A 11 5.54 4.00 -11.85
C SER A 11 5.85 4.83 -13.09
N TYR A 12 5.14 5.94 -13.29
CA TYR A 12 5.42 6.87 -14.39
C TYR A 12 6.85 7.42 -14.33
N HIS A 13 7.31 7.82 -13.14
CA HIS A 13 8.69 8.30 -12.97
C HIS A 13 9.72 7.20 -13.21
N PHE A 14 9.48 5.97 -12.73
CA PHE A 14 10.36 4.84 -12.99
C PHE A 14 10.45 4.49 -14.48
N LEU A 15 9.33 4.47 -15.19
CA LEU A 15 9.32 4.20 -16.64
C LEU A 15 9.97 5.33 -17.45
N THR A 16 9.98 6.56 -16.94
CA THR A 16 10.71 7.68 -17.56
C THR A 16 12.23 7.50 -17.46
N LEU A 17 12.72 6.92 -16.37
CA LEU A 17 14.15 6.68 -16.12
C LEU A 17 14.64 5.35 -16.69
N TRP A 18 13.80 4.31 -16.63
CA TRP A 18 14.09 2.94 -17.04
C TRP A 18 12.93 2.40 -17.88
N PRO A 19 12.88 2.68 -19.19
CA PRO A 19 11.74 2.31 -20.04
C PRO A 19 11.45 0.80 -20.11
N GLU A 20 12.47 -0.02 -19.93
CA GLU A 20 12.38 -1.49 -20.00
C GLU A 20 12.08 -2.15 -18.65
N ILE A 21 11.92 -1.37 -17.56
CA ILE A 21 11.66 -1.94 -16.24
C ILE A 21 10.25 -2.55 -16.18
N MET A 22 10.16 -3.80 -15.70
CA MET A 22 8.87 -4.44 -15.45
C MET A 22 8.36 -4.03 -14.06
N ILE A 23 7.22 -3.35 -14.04
CA ILE A 23 6.54 -2.94 -12.81
C ILE A 23 5.21 -3.68 -12.73
N LYS A 24 5.00 -4.44 -11.65
CA LYS A 24 3.71 -5.08 -11.38
C LYS A 24 2.95 -4.25 -10.36
N GLY A 25 1.72 -3.90 -10.69
CA GLY A 25 0.81 -3.22 -9.77
C GLY A 25 -0.09 -4.23 -9.07
N ILE A 26 -0.04 -4.29 -7.75
CA ILE A 26 -0.84 -5.24 -6.97
C ILE A 26 -1.97 -4.52 -6.27
N ASN A 27 -3.16 -5.12 -6.29
CA ASN A 27 -4.32 -4.66 -5.55
C ASN A 27 -4.74 -5.74 -4.56
N ALA A 28 -4.89 -5.36 -3.29
CA ALA A 28 -5.42 -6.23 -2.26
C ALA A 28 -6.56 -5.56 -1.51
N ALA A 29 -7.41 -6.38 -0.91
CA ALA A 29 -8.48 -5.94 -0.04
C ALA A 29 -8.29 -6.56 1.34
N ALA A 30 -8.38 -5.72 2.37
CA ALA A 30 -8.21 -6.07 3.77
C ALA A 30 -9.22 -5.32 4.67
N GLY A 31 -9.04 -5.38 5.98
CA GLY A 31 -9.99 -4.81 6.95
C GLY A 31 -11.26 -5.64 7.13
N LYS A 32 -12.21 -5.15 7.92
CA LYS A 32 -13.49 -5.84 8.10
C LYS A 32 -14.25 -5.90 6.78
N ASN A 33 -14.61 -7.12 6.37
CA ASN A 33 -15.32 -7.42 5.12
C ASN A 33 -14.60 -6.97 3.83
N GLY A 34 -13.26 -6.85 3.86
CA GLY A 34 -12.48 -6.49 2.66
C GLY A 34 -12.74 -5.07 2.14
N LYS A 35 -13.27 -4.17 2.98
CA LYS A 35 -13.62 -2.81 2.56
C LYS A 35 -12.42 -1.88 2.39
N ILE A 36 -11.28 -2.24 2.97
CA ILE A 36 -10.08 -1.42 2.89
C ILE A 36 -9.24 -1.96 1.74
N THR A 37 -9.26 -1.25 0.62
CA THR A 37 -8.44 -1.59 -0.54
C THR A 37 -7.06 -0.95 -0.40
N HIS A 38 -6.04 -1.67 -0.86
CA HIS A 38 -4.67 -1.23 -0.83
C HIS A 38 -3.95 -1.58 -2.13
N TYR A 39 -2.92 -0.79 -2.45
CA TYR A 39 -2.19 -0.91 -3.70
C TYR A 39 -0.71 -0.60 -3.50
N TRP A 40 0.16 -1.44 -4.06
CA TRP A 40 1.61 -1.28 -4.04
C TRP A 40 2.22 -1.74 -5.38
N LEU A 41 3.53 -1.51 -5.53
CA LEU A 41 4.29 -1.95 -6.69
C LEU A 41 5.23 -3.10 -6.32
N GLU A 42 5.38 -4.07 -7.22
CA GLU A 42 6.42 -5.09 -7.17
C GLU A 42 7.34 -4.94 -8.37
N ILE A 43 8.64 -4.85 -8.11
CA ILE A 43 9.68 -4.65 -9.10
C ILE A 43 10.78 -5.66 -8.78
N ASN A 44 10.96 -6.67 -9.65
CA ASN A 44 11.82 -7.82 -9.38
C ASN A 44 11.45 -8.51 -8.04
N ASP A 45 12.37 -8.49 -7.07
CA ASP A 45 12.27 -9.03 -5.72
C ASP A 45 11.95 -7.96 -4.66
N VAL A 46 11.67 -6.72 -5.08
CA VAL A 46 11.39 -5.59 -4.19
C VAL A 46 9.91 -5.23 -4.20
N VAL A 47 9.35 -5.10 -3.00
CA VAL A 47 8.01 -4.54 -2.75
C VAL A 47 8.15 -3.08 -2.39
N VAL A 48 7.43 -2.20 -3.10
CA VAL A 48 7.39 -0.76 -2.85
C VAL A 48 5.98 -0.36 -2.45
N ASP A 49 5.78 -0.21 -1.14
CA ASP A 49 4.54 0.29 -0.54
C ASP A 49 4.78 1.66 0.10
N ILE A 50 4.53 2.71 -0.67
CA ILE A 50 4.72 4.11 -0.26
C ILE A 50 3.63 4.63 0.69
N THR A 51 2.64 3.80 1.02
CA THR A 51 1.52 4.15 1.91
C THR A 51 1.25 3.05 2.93
N GLY A 52 2.24 2.19 3.22
CA GLY A 52 2.05 1.07 4.15
C GLY A 52 1.73 1.54 5.57
N ASP A 53 2.12 2.76 5.92
CA ASP A 53 1.80 3.44 7.18
C ASP A 53 0.35 3.95 7.27
N GLN A 54 -0.42 3.93 6.19
CA GLN A 54 -1.82 4.41 6.21
C GLN A 54 -2.67 3.64 7.23
N TYR A 55 -2.33 2.38 7.52
CA TYR A 55 -3.03 1.58 8.52
C TYR A 55 -2.89 2.18 9.93
N ASN A 56 -1.87 2.98 10.21
CA ASN A 56 -1.69 3.67 11.49
C ASN A 56 -2.64 4.87 11.65
N LEU A 57 -3.30 5.31 10.56
CA LEU A 57 -4.24 6.43 10.54
C LEU A 57 -5.71 5.96 10.51
N ILE A 58 -5.96 4.66 10.32
CA ILE A 58 -7.31 4.08 10.28
C ILE A 58 -7.73 3.65 11.68
N ASP A 59 -8.99 3.92 12.07
CA ASP A 59 -9.53 3.50 13.37
C ASP A 59 -9.59 1.96 13.48
N ASP A 60 -9.20 1.42 14.65
CA ASP A 60 -9.22 -0.01 14.95
C ASP A 60 -10.56 -0.68 14.66
N ARG A 61 -11.68 0.05 14.80
CA ARG A 61 -13.02 -0.48 14.52
C ARG A 61 -13.21 -0.92 13.07
N GLU A 62 -12.47 -0.32 12.13
CA GLU A 62 -12.50 -0.61 10.69
C GLU A 62 -11.52 -1.73 10.30
N LEU A 63 -10.52 -1.99 11.14
CA LEU A 63 -9.49 -2.98 10.89
C LEU A 63 -9.87 -4.37 11.41
N ASN A 64 -9.20 -5.39 10.86
CA ASN A 64 -9.24 -6.74 11.41
C ASN A 64 -8.11 -6.92 12.44
N GLU A 65 -8.24 -7.91 13.30
CA GLU A 65 -7.30 -8.15 14.41
C GLU A 65 -5.86 -8.38 13.93
N ASN A 66 -5.68 -9.08 12.80
CA ASN A 66 -4.36 -9.35 12.24
C ASN A 66 -3.60 -8.06 11.88
N ILE A 67 -4.28 -7.07 11.29
CA ILE A 67 -3.67 -5.78 10.97
C ILE A 67 -3.31 -5.03 12.25
N ILE A 68 -4.25 -4.97 13.22
CA ILE A 68 -4.04 -4.25 14.49
C ILE A 68 -2.80 -4.80 15.21
N GLN A 69 -2.66 -6.13 15.29
CA GLN A 69 -1.53 -6.80 15.95
C GLN A 69 -0.21 -6.66 15.19
N SER A 70 -0.25 -6.44 13.87
CA SER A 70 0.95 -6.36 13.03
C SER A 70 1.43 -4.93 12.78
N ARG A 71 0.76 -3.92 13.37
CA ARG A 71 1.18 -2.53 13.20
C ARG A 71 2.57 -2.31 13.81
N PRO A 72 3.54 -1.78 13.05
CA PRO A 72 4.85 -1.47 13.59
C PRO A 72 4.83 -0.30 14.57
N PHE A 73 3.78 0.54 14.52
CA PHE A 73 3.62 1.72 15.36
C PHE A 73 2.18 1.81 15.88
N PRO A 74 1.97 2.33 17.10
CA PRO A 74 0.62 2.61 17.60
C PRO A 74 -0.10 3.63 16.71
N ALA A 75 -1.43 3.57 16.69
CA ALA A 75 -2.23 4.54 15.95
C ALA A 75 -1.94 5.97 16.44
N VAL A 76 -1.89 6.92 15.51
CA VAL A 76 -1.71 8.33 15.85
C VAL A 76 -3.07 8.86 16.34
N HIS A 77 -3.12 9.26 17.62
CA HIS A 77 -4.33 9.80 18.28
C HIS A 77 -4.69 11.21 17.83
#